data_AF-A0A436C154-F1
#
_entry.id   AF-A0A436C154-F1
#
_cell.length_a   1.000
_cell.length_b   1.000
_cell.length_c   1.000
_cell.angle_alpha   90.00
_cell.angle_beta   90.00
_cell.angle_gamma   90.00
#
_symmetry.space_group_name_H-M   'P 1'
#
loop_
_entity.id
_entity.type
_entity.pdbx_description
1 polymer ?
#
loop_
_entity_poly.entity_id
_entity_poly.type
_entity_poly.pdbx_seq_one_letter_code
_entity_poly.pdbx_strand_id
1 'polypeptide(L)' 'SGDIIYDGPLIDDVYHSDIPDYMATLLRMRDLDVSVVHGGHFPSFGKVRYRQLVDEYLEQKRQAGCHLRQP' A
#
# COMPACT_ATOMS: atom_id res chain seq x y z
N SER A 1 3.53 -6.75 11.30
CA SER A 1 3.29 -5.31 11.48
C SER A 1 4.45 -4.59 10.82
N GLY A 2 4.31 -3.80 9.76
CA GLY A 2 3.10 -3.40 9.05
C GLY A 2 3.42 -2.34 8.00
N ASP A 3 4.51 -2.50 7.23
CA ASP A 3 4.96 -1.46 6.28
C ASP A 3 4.77 -1.83 4.80
N ILE A 4 4.33 -3.06 4.51
CA ILE A 4 4.02 -3.44 3.11
C ILE A 4 2.78 -2.69 2.62
N ILE A 5 1.78 -2.49 3.48
CA ILE A 5 0.56 -1.76 3.15
C ILE A 5 0.06 -0.94 4.34
N TYR A 6 -0.21 0.33 4.09
CA TYR A 6 -0.68 1.31 5.07
C TYR A 6 -1.42 2.44 4.36
N ASP A 7 -2.38 3.05 5.05
CA ASP A 7 -3.20 4.15 4.52
C ASP A 7 -2.54 5.51 4.80
N GLY A 8 -1.52 5.83 4.00
CA GLY A 8 -0.74 7.06 4.10
C GLY A 8 0.01 7.37 2.79
N PRO A 9 0.96 8.30 2.80
CA PRO A 9 1.81 8.58 1.63
C PRO A 9 2.62 7.34 1.23
N LEU A 10 2.59 6.96 -0.05
CA LEU A 10 3.38 5.84 -0.54
C LEU A 10 4.87 6.17 -0.45
N ILE A 11 5.63 5.23 0.11
CA ILE A 11 7.10 5.20 0.10
C ILE A 11 7.51 3.82 -0.43
N ASP A 12 8.04 3.79 -1.64
CA ASP A 12 8.53 2.59 -2.32
C ASP A 12 9.91 2.79 -2.97
N ASP A 13 10.61 3.88 -2.65
CA ASP A 13 11.87 4.31 -3.28
C ASP A 13 13.05 4.45 -2.30
N VAL A 14 13.01 3.75 -1.16
CA VAL A 14 14.07 3.76 -0.14
C VAL A 14 15.15 2.70 -0.39
N TYR A 15 16.25 2.78 0.36
CA TYR A 15 17.35 1.80 0.29
C TYR A 15 16.83 0.36 0.51
N HIS A 16 17.11 -0.52 -0.47
CA HIS A 16 16.59 -1.89 -0.62
C HIS A 16 15.13 -2.05 -1.07
N SER A 17 14.45 -1.00 -1.52
CA SER A 17 13.18 -1.16 -2.24
C SER A 17 13.40 -1.90 -3.57
N ASP A 18 12.52 -2.86 -3.87
CA ASP A 18 12.45 -3.55 -5.16
C ASP A 18 11.00 -3.54 -5.65
N ILE A 19 10.74 -2.77 -6.72
CA ILE A 19 9.39 -2.59 -7.28
C ILE A 19 8.82 -3.90 -7.84
N PRO A 20 9.57 -4.70 -8.63
CA PRO A 20 9.10 -6.02 -9.05
C PRO A 20 8.64 -6.93 -7.90
N ASP A 21 9.44 -7.05 -6.84
CA ASP A 21 9.11 -7.87 -5.67
C ASP A 21 7.91 -7.30 -4.89
N TYR A 22 7.81 -5.97 -4.81
CA TYR A 22 6.67 -5.31 -4.18
C TYR A 22 5.37 -5.56 -4.97
N MET A 23 5.38 -5.44 -6.30
CA MET A 23 4.23 -5.79 -7.14
C MET A 23 3.84 -7.26 -7.00
N ALA A 24 4.81 -8.17 -7.01
CA ALA A 24 4.57 -9.60 -6.82
C ALA A 24 3.99 -9.91 -5.43
N THR A 25 4.38 -9.14 -4.43
CA THR A 25 3.83 -9.23 -3.06
C THR A 25 2.40 -8.73 -3.02
N LEU A 26 2.10 -7.57 -3.59
CA LEU A 26 0.75 -7.01 -3.64
C LEU A 26 -0.22 -7.90 -4.41
N LEU A 27 0.22 -8.56 -5.49
CA LEU A 27 -0.59 -9.56 -6.21
C LEU A 27 -0.97 -10.74 -5.31
N ARG A 28 -0.01 -11.29 -4.55
CA ARG A 28 -0.27 -12.39 -3.59
C ARG A 28 -1.19 -11.96 -2.46
N MET A 29 -0.98 -10.74 -1.96
CA MET A 29 -1.77 -10.16 -0.90
C MET A 29 -3.19 -9.87 -1.35
N ARG A 30 -3.38 -9.44 -2.60
CA ARG A 30 -4.68 -9.09 -3.16
C ARG A 30 -5.73 -10.12 -2.81
N ASP A 31 -5.44 -11.42 -2.90
CA ASP A 31 -6.45 -12.47 -2.69
C ASP A 31 -6.76 -12.83 -1.23
N LEU A 32 -6.02 -12.25 -0.27
CA LEU A 32 -6.26 -12.49 1.15
C LEU A 32 -7.63 -11.94 1.61
N ASP A 33 -8.30 -12.70 2.47
CA ASP A 33 -9.53 -12.29 3.14
C ASP A 33 -9.23 -11.54 4.44
N VAL A 34 -8.76 -10.29 4.28
CA VAL A 34 -8.38 -9.43 5.41
C VAL A 34 -9.61 -8.71 5.95
N SER A 35 -9.88 -8.81 7.25
CA SER A 35 -10.90 -8.02 7.93
C SER A 35 -10.40 -6.62 8.32
N VAL A 36 -9.20 -6.55 8.89
CA VAL A 36 -8.56 -5.30 9.32
C VAL A 36 -7.05 -5.38 9.09
N VAL A 37 -6.45 -4.27 8.67
CA VAL A 37 -5.00 -4.09 8.61
C VAL A 37 -4.58 -3.15 9.74
N HIS A 38 -3.56 -3.57 10.48
CA HIS A 38 -2.87 -2.74 11.46
C HIS A 38 -1.53 -2.31 10.84
N GLY A 39 -1.48 -1.08 10.31
CA GLY A 39 -0.25 -0.49 9.78
C GLY A 39 0.78 -0.29 10.89
N GLY A 40 2.07 -0.35 10.53
CA GLY A 40 3.16 0.05 11.43
C GLY A 40 3.08 1.54 11.76
N HIS A 41 2.59 2.32 10.79
CA HIS A 41 2.18 3.72 10.89
C HIS A 41 0.72 3.89 10.44
N PHE A 42 0.09 4.99 10.86
CA PHE A 42 -1.30 5.38 10.55
C PHE A 42 -2.39 4.50 11.22
N PRO A 43 -3.66 4.97 11.24
CA PRO A 43 -4.77 4.19 11.79
C PRO A 43 -4.98 2.86 11.08
N SER A 44 -5.62 1.93 11.77
CA SER A 44 -6.07 0.67 11.17
C SER A 44 -7.20 0.91 10.17
N PHE A 45 -7.27 0.08 9.13
CA PHE A 45 -8.29 0.20 8.09
C PHE A 45 -8.86 -1.15 7.68
N GLY A 46 -10.08 -1.14 7.15
CA GLY A 46 -10.83 -2.34 6.82
C GLY A 46 -10.54 -2.88 5.42
N LYS A 47 -11.12 -4.06 5.14
CA LYS A 47 -11.05 -4.80 3.87
C LYS A 47 -11.22 -3.96 2.60
N VAL A 48 -12.17 -3.02 2.61
CA VAL A 48 -12.47 -2.19 1.43
C VAL A 48 -11.26 -1.31 1.08
N ARG A 49 -10.73 -0.59 2.07
CA ARG A 49 -9.57 0.29 1.87
C ARG A 49 -8.31 -0.50 1.53
N TYR A 50 -8.16 -1.70 2.11
CA TYR A 50 -7.12 -2.64 1.74
C TYR A 50 -7.11 -2.99 0.25
N ARG A 51 -8.27 -3.38 -0.31
CA ARG A 51 -8.37 -3.71 -1.74
C ARG A 51 -8.09 -2.48 -2.62
N GLN A 52 -8.60 -1.31 -2.24
CA GLN A 52 -8.33 -0.06 -2.96
C GLN A 52 -6.84 0.25 -3.05
N LEU A 53 -6.11 0.21 -1.93
CA LEU A 53 -4.69 0.52 -1.89
C LEU A 53 -3.85 -0.45 -2.74
N VAL A 54 -4.18 -1.75 -2.72
CA VAL A 54 -3.54 -2.77 -3.56
C VAL A 54 -3.81 -2.50 -5.03
N ASP A 55 -5.07 -2.32 -5.40
CA ASP A 55 -5.48 -2.12 -6.80
C ASP A 55 -4.94 -0.79 -7.36
N GLU A 56 -4.97 0.30 -6.58
CA GLU A 56 -4.41 1.60 -6.95
C GLU A 56 -2.92 1.50 -7.28
N TYR A 57 -2.15 0.71 -6.53
CA TYR A 57 -0.74 0.51 -6.82
C TYR A 57 -0.52 -0.32 -8.09
N LEU A 58 -1.21 -1.46 -8.22
CA LEU A 58 -1.09 -2.35 -9.38
C LEU A 58 -1.53 -1.68 -10.69
N GLU A 59 -2.51 -0.78 -10.62
CA GLU A 59 -2.98 0.04 -11.74
C GLU A 59 -2.14 1.31 -11.97
N GLN A 60 -1.04 1.50 -11.22
CA GLN A 60 -0.15 2.66 -11.30
C GLN A 60 -0.85 4.02 -11.06
N LYS A 61 -1.97 4.00 -10.33
CA LYS A 61 -2.72 5.19 -9.90
C LYS A 61 -2.16 5.81 -8.62
N ARG A 62 -1.25 5.10 -7.94
CA ARG A 62 -0.55 5.54 -6.73
C ARG A 62 0.92 5.82 -7.05
N GLN A 63 1.43 6.96 -6.59
CA GLN A 63 2.82 7.39 -6.80
C GLN A 63 3.48 7.75 -5.46
N ALA A 64 4.79 7.49 -5.35
CA ALA A 64 5.59 7.86 -4.20
C ALA A 64 5.45 9.35 -3.89
N GLY A 65 5.28 9.70 -2.61
CA GLY A 65 5.25 11.10 -2.17
C GLY A 65 4.02 11.93 -2.57
N CYS A 66 2.94 11.32 -3.09
CA CYS A 66 1.71 12.05 -3.46
C CYS A 66 0.88 12.49 -2.23
N HIS A 67 1.40 13.50 -1.52
CA HIS A 67 0.66 14.43 -0.65
C HIS A 67 1.21 15.88 -0.69
N LEU A 68 2.21 16.24 -1.51
CA LEU A 68 2.64 17.65 -1.62
C LEU A 68 1.80 18.54 -2.55
N ARG A 69 0.63 18.09 -3.00
CA ARG A 69 -0.35 18.95 -3.68
C ARG A 69 -1.77 18.64 -3.22
N GLN A 70 -2.15 19.24 -2.10
CA GLN A 70 -3.55 19.62 -1.87
C GLN A 70 -3.76 21.02 -2.47
N PRO A 71 -4.88 21.30 -3.18
CA PRO A 71 -5.39 22.66 -3.31
C PRO A 71 -5.93 23.17 -1.97
#